data_AF-A0A426ZVD9-F1
#
_entry.id   AF-A0A426ZVD9-F1
#
_cell.length_a   1.000
_cell.length_b   1.000
_cell.length_c   1.000
_cell.angle_alpha   90.00
_cell.angle_beta   90.00
_cell.angle_gamma   90.00
#
_symmetry.space_group_name_H-M   'P 1'
#
loop_
_entity.id
_entity.type
_entity.pdbx_description
1 polymer ?
#
loop_
_entity_poly.entity_id
_entity_poly.type
_entity_poly.pdbx_seq_one_letter_code
_entity_poly.pdbx_strand_id
1 'polypeptide(L)' 'LSFQSYRPNKRNIIVIGPVPGQKYSEIIFPILSPDPAMKKDVHFLKYPIYVGGNRGRG' A
#
# COMPACT_ATOMS: atom_id res chain seq x y z
N LEU A 1 -1.03 13.24 0.06
CA LEU A 1 -1.30 12.15 -0.90
C LEU A 1 -2.59 11.47 -0.48
N SER A 2 -3.48 11.10 -1.40
CA SER A 2 -4.69 10.33 -1.08
C SER A 2 -4.39 8.84 -1.29
N PHE A 3 -4.47 8.05 -0.23
CA PHE A 3 -4.29 6.60 -0.27
C PHE A 3 -5.66 5.95 -0.34
N GLN A 4 -5.88 5.15 -1.39
CA GLN A 4 -7.15 4.48 -1.60
C GLN A 4 -6.96 2.97 -1.61
N SER A 5 -7.94 2.24 -1.10
CA SER A 5 -7.99 0.79 -1.29
C SER A 5 -8.35 0.50 -2.74
N TYR A 6 -7.68 -0.47 -3.36
CA TYR A 6 -7.95 -0.85 -4.76
C TYR A 6 -9.41 -1.28 -4.97
N ARG A 7 -10.03 -1.92 -3.96
CA ARG A 7 -11.46 -2.26 -3.90
C ARG A 7 -11.96 -2.19 -2.46
N PRO A 8 -13.26 -1.97 -2.21
CA PRO A 8 -13.80 -1.83 -0.84
C PRO A 8 -13.43 -2.97 0.12
N ASN A 9 -13.43 -4.22 -0.37
CA ASN A 9 -13.14 -5.42 0.43
C ASN A 9 -11.66 -5.84 0.41
N LYS A 10 -10.78 -5.07 -0.24
CA LYS A 10 -9.34 -5.35 -0.34
C LYS A 10 -8.53 -4.17 0.16
N ARG A 11 -8.52 -4.01 1.50
CA ARG A 11 -7.84 -2.89 2.18
C ARG A 11 -6.31 -3.00 2.20
N ASN A 12 -5.76 -4.18 1.95
CA ASN A 12 -4.32 -4.43 1.91
C ASN A 12 -3.64 -4.06 0.57
N ILE A 13 -4.43 -3.71 -0.46
CA ILE A 13 -3.91 -3.23 -1.74
C ILE A 13 -4.19 -1.73 -1.80
N ILE A 14 -3.12 -0.93 -1.75
CA ILE A 14 -3.21 0.53 -1.66
C ILE A 14 -2.74 1.13 -2.99
N VAL A 15 -3.53 2.06 -3.53
CA VAL A 15 -3.21 2.80 -4.74
C VAL A 15 -3.15 4.30 -4.46
N ILE A 16 -2.26 4.98 -5.19
CA ILE A 16 -2.14 6.44 -5.17
C ILE A 16 -1.96 6.93 -6.61
N GLY A 17 -2.41 8.15 -6.90
CA GLY A 17 -2.13 8.83 -8.16
C GLY A 17 -3.36 9.12 -9.01
N PRO A 18 -3.19 9.89 -10.09
CA PRO A 18 -1.95 10.55 -10.51
C PRO A 18 -1.53 11.69 -9.55
N VAL A 19 -0.22 11.92 -9.40
CA VAL A 19 0.35 12.97 -8.52
C VAL A 19 1.49 13.72 -9.23
N PRO A 20 1.78 14.98 -8.86
CA PRO A 20 2.90 15.72 -9.45
C PRO A 20 4.26 15.03 -9.17
N GLY A 21 4.88 14.47 -10.21
CA GLY A 21 6.12 13.69 -10.08
C GLY A 21 7.33 14.47 -9.57
N GLN A 22 7.40 15.79 -9.80
CA GLN A 22 8.47 16.64 -9.25
C GLN A 22 8.44 16.72 -7.72
N LYS A 23 7.24 16.64 -7.13
CA LYS A 23 7.07 16.72 -5.67
C LYS A 23 7.05 15.34 -5.01
N TYR A 24 6.65 14.31 -5.74
CA TYR A 24 6.41 12.96 -5.22
C TYR A 24 7.16 11.91 -6.04
N SER A 25 8.47 12.12 -6.22
CA SER A 25 9.40 11.10 -6.72
C SER A 25 9.63 9.99 -5.68
N GLU A 26 9.50 10.35 -4.40
CA GLU A 26 9.49 9.44 -3.26
C GLU A 26 8.14 9.54 -2.53
N ILE A 27 7.62 8.40 -2.09
CA ILE A 27 6.33 8.31 -1.42
C ILE A 27 6.50 7.45 -0.17
N ILE A 28 6.10 8.01 0.98
CA ILE A 28 6.08 7.29 2.25
C ILE A 28 4.67 6.73 2.48
N PHE A 29 4.57 5.41 2.68
CA PHE A 29 3.32 4.71 2.96
C PHE A 29 3.19 4.45 4.48
N PRO A 30 2.21 5.06 5.17
CA PRO A 30 1.93 4.71 6.55
C PRO A 30 1.17 3.38 6.59
N ILE A 31 1.83 2.30 7.02
CA ILE A 31 1.24 0.96 7.12
C ILE A 31 1.23 0.52 8.59
N LEU A 32 0.09 0.01 9.04
CA LEU A 32 -0.05 -0.62 10.35
C LEU A 32 0.04 -2.14 10.21
N SER A 33 0.94 -2.77 10.96
CA SER A 33 1.01 -4.23 11.01
C SER A 33 -0.22 -4.82 11.72
N PRO A 34 -0.72 -5.99 11.27
CA PRO A 34 -1.73 -6.74 12.02
C PRO A 34 -1.17 -7.30 13.33
N ASP A 35 -2.06 -7.59 14.28
CA ASP A 35 -1.75 -8.30 15.52
C ASP A 35 -2.27 -9.75 15.46
N PRO A 36 -1.40 -10.77 15.42
CA PRO A 36 -1.78 -12.19 15.43
C PRO A 36 -2.58 -12.62 16.67
N ALA A 37 -2.46 -11.92 17.81
CA ALA A 37 -3.23 -12.23 19.01
C ALA A 37 -4.72 -11.87 18.85
N MET A 38 -5.01 -10.86 18.00
CA MET A 38 -6.37 -10.38 17.74
C MET A 38 -6.96 -10.91 16.42
N LYS A 39 -6.12 -11.36 15.49
CA LYS A 39 -6.52 -11.80 14.14
C LYS A 39 -6.01 -13.21 13.84
N LYS A 40 -6.92 -14.18 13.80
CA LYS A 40 -6.61 -15.61 13.64
C LYS A 40 -6.03 -15.99 12.27
N ASP A 41 -6.27 -15.17 11.25
CA ASP A 41 -5.82 -15.34 9.87
C ASP A 41 -4.40 -14.84 9.60
N VAL A 42 -3.74 -14.27 10.63
CA VAL A 42 -2.38 -13.75 10.55
C VAL A 42 -1.47 -14.50 11.53
N HIS A 43 -0.24 -14.77 11.11
CA HIS A 43 0.74 -15.53 11.89
C HIS A 43 2.09 -14.81 11.96
N PHE A 44 2.97 -15.19 12.88
CA PHE A 44 4.34 -14.67 12.93
C PHE A 44 5.19 -15.33 11.83
N LEU A 45 5.15 -14.75 10.64
CA LEU A 45 5.85 -15.24 9.45
C LEU A 45 6.52 -14.09 8.70
N LYS A 46 7.42 -14.44 7.77
CA LYS A 46 7.97 -13.49 6.79
C LYS A 46 6.97 -13.34 5.63
N TYR A 47 6.23 -12.24 5.60
CA TYR A 47 5.31 -11.92 4.51
C TYR A 47 6.00 -11.13 3.39
N PRO A 48 5.68 -11.41 2.11
CA PRO A 48 6.14 -10.60 1.00
C PRO A 48 5.38 -9.27 0.92
N ILE A 49 6.05 -8.23 0.41
CA ILE A 49 5.45 -6.94 0.04
C ILE A 49 5.75 -6.70 -1.44
N TYR A 50 4.71 -6.44 -2.24
CA TYR A 50 4.83 -6.19 -3.67
C TYR A 50 4.57 -4.70 -3.95
N VAL A 51 5.38 -4.09 -4.81
CA VAL A 51 5.30 -2.66 -5.14
C VAL A 51 5.40 -2.47 -6.65
N GLY A 52 4.56 -1.58 -7.19
CA GLY A 52 4.63 -1.12 -8.57
C GLY A 52 4.63 0.41 -8.62
N GLY A 53 5.52 0.99 -9.39
CA GLY A 53 5.63 2.44 -9.60
C GLY A 53 5.57 2.78 -11.08
N ASN A 54 4.88 3.87 -11.42
CA ASN A 54 4.79 4.37 -12.80
C ASN A 54 5.13 5.86 -12.86
N ARG A 55 5.82 6.28 -13.93
CA ARG A 55 6.06 7.69 -14.26
C ARG A 55 5.90 7.90 -15.76
N GLY A 56 5.21 8.98 -16.13
CA GLY A 56 4.98 9.33 -17.52
C GLY A 56 3.67 8.78 -18.05
N ARG A 57 3.47 8.97 -19.36
CA ARG A 57 2.31 8.44 -20.08
C ARG A 57 2.61 7.01 -20.52
N GLY A 58 1.60 6.16 -20.47
CA GLY A 58 1.63 4.83 -21.11
C GLY A 58 1.38 4.91 -22.60
#